data_AF-A0A6J7KJP6-F1
#
_entry.id   AF-A0A6J7KJP6-F1
#
_cell.length_a   1.000
_cell.length_b   1.000
_cell.length_c   1.000
_cell.angle_alpha   90.00
_cell.angle_beta   90.00
_cell.angle_gamma   90.00
#
_symmetry.space_group_name_H-M   'P 1'
#
loop_
_entity.id
_entity.type
_entity.pdbx_description
1 polymer ?
#
loop_
_entity_poly.entity_id
_entity_poly.type
_entity_poly.pdbx_seq_one_letter_code
_entity_poly.pdbx_strand_id
1 'polypeptide(L)'
;MRPNDRIGIDDQHPRDTYLEKVIEALGGTVVEYAGSQKCCGFPVALMNAETSFRQAGRHLGDAKDAQADCLVTPCPLCHLNLDMQQPRVNKVVGRNLQMPVLHLPQMVGLALGMDPKALGLGRHVVKPTAVIDWSTSVVGAVAA
;
A
#
# COMPACT_ATOMS: atom_id res chain seq x y z
N MET A 1 -0.29 9.88 -20.32
CA MET A 1 -0.57 8.43 -20.15
C MET A 1 0.42 7.66 -21.03
N ARG A 2 0.91 6.48 -20.59
CA ARG A 2 1.78 5.64 -21.45
C ARG A 2 0.90 4.95 -22.51
N PRO A 3 1.29 4.92 -23.80
CA PRO A 3 0.49 4.26 -24.84
C PRO A 3 0.36 2.76 -24.58
N ASN A 4 -0.87 2.23 -24.55
CA ASN A 4 -1.17 0.84 -24.16
C ASN A 4 -0.61 -0.18 -25.16
N ASP A 5 -0.72 0.11 -26.45
CA ASP A 5 -0.22 -0.68 -27.58
C ASP A 5 1.28 -0.96 -27.47
N ARG A 6 2.07 0.02 -27.02
CA ARG A 6 3.52 -0.11 -26.91
C ARG A 6 4.00 -0.95 -25.72
N ILE A 7 3.14 -1.16 -24.73
CA ILE A 7 3.46 -1.88 -23.49
C ILE A 7 2.62 -3.14 -23.32
N GLY A 8 1.88 -3.55 -24.35
CA GLY A 8 1.11 -4.79 -24.36
C GLY A 8 -0.02 -4.82 -23.33
N ILE A 9 -0.69 -3.69 -23.10
CA ILE A 9 -1.91 -3.66 -22.29
C ILE A 9 -3.10 -3.86 -23.24
N ASP A 10 -3.81 -4.95 -23.05
CA ASP A 10 -4.98 -5.37 -23.83
C ASP A 10 -6.02 -6.04 -22.92
N ASP A 11 -7.12 -6.53 -23.50
CA ASP A 11 -8.21 -7.18 -22.75
C ASP A 11 -7.78 -8.50 -22.07
N GLN A 12 -6.74 -9.17 -22.58
CA GLN A 12 -6.17 -10.38 -21.96
C GLN A 12 -5.16 -10.04 -20.84
N HIS A 13 -4.55 -8.86 -20.92
CA HIS A 13 -3.54 -8.36 -20.01
C HIS A 13 -3.94 -6.99 -19.40
N PRO A 14 -5.03 -6.94 -18.62
CA PRO A 14 -5.54 -5.68 -18.08
C PRO A 14 -4.66 -5.23 -16.90
N ARG A 15 -4.10 -4.02 -17.03
CA ARG A 15 -3.06 -3.49 -16.11
C ARG A 15 -3.54 -3.25 -14.68
N ASP A 16 -4.81 -2.94 -14.51
CA ASP A 16 -5.44 -2.69 -13.21
C ASP A 16 -5.30 -3.89 -12.25
N THR A 17 -5.29 -5.11 -12.78
CA THR A 17 -5.13 -6.34 -11.98
C THR A 17 -3.69 -6.69 -11.60
N TYR A 18 -2.68 -5.98 -12.14
CA TYR A 18 -1.28 -6.44 -12.01
C TYR A 18 -0.76 -6.39 -10.58
N LEU A 19 -1.15 -5.38 -9.80
CA LEU A 19 -0.71 -5.28 -8.42
C LEU A 19 -1.33 -6.38 -7.55
N GLU A 20 -2.62 -6.65 -7.77
CA GLU A 20 -3.38 -7.71 -7.09
C GLU A 20 -2.74 -9.08 -7.37
N LYS A 21 -2.46 -9.38 -8.64
CA LYS A 21 -1.76 -10.61 -9.05
C LYS A 21 -0.40 -10.77 -8.36
N VAL A 22 0.36 -9.69 -8.22
CA VAL A 22 1.65 -9.75 -7.51
C VAL A 22 1.43 -9.99 -6.01
N ILE A 23 0.44 -9.34 -5.38
CA ILE A 23 0.13 -9.55 -3.97
C ILE A 23 -0.23 -11.02 -3.72
N GLU A 24 -1.10 -11.60 -4.55
CA GLU A 24 -1.51 -13.01 -4.46
C GLU A 24 -0.34 -13.96 -4.70
N ALA A 25 0.49 -13.70 -5.72
CA ALA A 25 1.66 -14.53 -6.02
C ALA A 25 2.70 -14.55 -4.88
N LEU A 26 2.75 -13.50 -4.06
CA LEU A 26 3.59 -13.42 -2.88
C LEU A 26 2.91 -13.99 -1.61
N GLY A 27 1.71 -14.57 -1.73
CA GLY A 27 0.98 -15.19 -0.62
C GLY A 27 0.08 -14.23 0.17
N GLY A 28 -0.11 -12.99 -0.30
CA GLY A 28 -1.10 -12.07 0.27
C GLY A 28 -2.52 -12.38 -0.19
N THR A 29 -3.51 -11.93 0.57
CA THR A 29 -4.93 -11.96 0.16
C THR A 29 -5.35 -10.55 -0.25
N VAL A 30 -5.85 -10.40 -1.48
CA VAL A 30 -6.35 -9.11 -1.98
C VAL A 30 -7.73 -8.85 -1.37
N VAL A 31 -7.87 -7.71 -0.71
CA VAL A 31 -9.15 -7.24 -0.16
C VAL A 31 -9.73 -6.24 -1.15
N GLU A 32 -10.91 -6.54 -1.67
CA GLU A 32 -11.67 -5.60 -2.50
C GLU A 32 -12.28 -4.48 -1.65
N TYR A 33 -12.01 -3.24 -2.04
CA TYR A 33 -12.53 -2.07 -1.33
C TYR A 33 -12.69 -0.88 -2.27
N ALA A 34 -13.64 0.00 -1.97
CA ALA A 34 -13.97 1.15 -2.82
C ALA A 34 -12.79 2.12 -3.02
N GLY A 35 -11.77 2.03 -2.18
CA GLY A 35 -10.59 2.89 -2.24
C GLY A 35 -9.48 2.38 -3.15
N SER A 36 -9.51 1.13 -3.64
CA SER A 36 -8.36 0.47 -4.31
C SER A 36 -7.74 1.27 -5.45
N GLN A 37 -8.59 1.95 -6.23
CA GLN A 37 -8.15 2.75 -7.39
C GLN A 37 -8.18 4.26 -7.16
N LYS A 38 -8.37 4.71 -5.92
CA LYS A 38 -8.39 6.15 -5.58
C LYS A 38 -6.98 6.72 -5.50
N CYS A 39 -6.82 7.97 -5.90
CA CYS A 39 -5.56 8.69 -5.78
C CYS A 39 -5.19 8.92 -4.30
N CYS A 40 -3.91 8.78 -3.96
CA CYS A 40 -3.38 9.06 -2.62
C CYS A 40 -3.39 10.56 -2.25
N GLY A 41 -3.55 11.46 -3.23
CA GLY A 41 -3.57 12.91 -3.04
C GLY A 41 -2.19 13.58 -3.00
N PHE A 42 -1.08 12.86 -3.16
CA PHE A 42 0.26 13.46 -3.11
C PHE A 42 0.48 14.65 -4.07
N PRO A 43 0.04 14.62 -5.35
CA PRO A 43 0.33 15.71 -6.29
C PRO A 43 -0.21 17.08 -5.86
N VAL A 44 -1.25 17.13 -5.03
CA VAL A 44 -1.84 18.37 -4.53
C VAL A 44 -1.39 18.74 -3.11
N ALA A 45 -0.54 17.93 -2.46
CA ALA A 45 -0.13 18.12 -1.07
C ALA A 45 0.53 19.48 -0.81
N LEU A 46 1.31 19.99 -1.77
CA LEU A 46 2.01 21.29 -1.64
C LEU A 46 1.08 22.49 -1.87
N MET A 47 0.06 22.34 -2.72
CA MET A 47 -0.84 23.44 -3.11
C MET A 47 -2.08 23.50 -2.22
N ASN A 48 -2.61 22.34 -1.84
CA ASN A 48 -3.80 22.18 -1.02
C ASN A 48 -3.66 20.92 -0.15
N ALA A 49 -2.92 21.08 0.94
CA ALA A 49 -2.64 20.00 1.87
C ALA A 49 -3.92 19.40 2.47
N GLU A 50 -4.94 20.21 2.74
CA GLU A 50 -6.21 19.73 3.30
C GLU A 50 -6.91 18.76 2.34
N THR A 51 -7.00 19.11 1.05
CA THR A 51 -7.59 18.24 0.03
C THR A 51 -6.77 16.96 -0.13
N SER A 52 -5.44 17.08 -0.16
CA SER A 52 -4.54 15.93 -0.21
C SER A 52 -4.78 14.97 0.95
N PHE A 53 -4.85 15.49 2.18
CA PHE A 53 -5.03 14.69 3.37
C PHE A 53 -6.44 14.10 3.48
N ARG A 54 -7.46 14.80 2.98
CA ARG A 54 -8.81 14.24 2.88
C ARG A 54 -8.87 13.07 1.88
N GLN A 55 -8.14 13.16 0.76
CA GLN A 55 -8.03 12.05 -0.21
C GLN A 55 -7.28 10.86 0.40
N ALA A 56 -6.12 11.09 1.02
CA ALA A 56 -5.36 10.06 1.71
C ALA A 56 -6.19 9.39 2.82
N GLY A 57 -6.90 10.18 3.62
CA GLY A 57 -7.71 9.66 4.72
C GLY A 57 -8.92 8.85 4.28
N ARG A 58 -9.55 9.19 3.14
CA ARG A 58 -10.57 8.33 2.51
C ARG A 58 -9.96 7.00 2.05
N HIS A 59 -8.82 7.05 1.36
CA HIS A 59 -8.16 5.84 0.86
C HIS A 59 -7.76 4.87 1.99
N LEU A 60 -7.15 5.40 3.06
CA LEU A 60 -6.79 4.64 4.26
C LEU A 60 -8.02 4.18 5.05
N GLY A 61 -9.06 5.03 5.13
CA GLY A 61 -10.31 4.73 5.82
C GLY A 61 -11.06 3.57 5.16
N ASP A 62 -11.24 3.63 3.84
CA ASP A 62 -11.90 2.58 3.06
C ASP A 62 -11.17 1.23 3.23
N ALA A 63 -9.82 1.22 3.23
CA ALA A 63 -9.03 0.01 3.45
C ALA A 63 -9.21 -0.55 4.87
N LYS A 64 -9.25 0.34 5.87
CA LYS A 64 -9.47 -0.04 7.27
C LYS A 64 -10.88 -0.59 7.49
N ASP A 65 -11.88 0.02 6.87
CA ASP A 65 -13.28 -0.41 6.95
C ASP A 65 -13.50 -1.75 6.27
N ALA A 66 -12.72 -2.04 5.22
CA ALA A 66 -12.66 -3.36 4.58
C ALA A 66 -11.82 -4.39 5.36
N GLN A 67 -11.32 -4.04 6.56
CA GLN A 67 -10.51 -4.92 7.42
C GLN A 67 -9.20 -5.39 6.79
N ALA A 68 -8.59 -4.59 5.91
CA ALA A 68 -7.25 -4.91 5.39
C ALA A 68 -6.18 -4.79 6.49
N ASP A 69 -5.25 -5.73 6.54
CA ASP A 69 -4.13 -5.72 7.49
C ASP A 69 -3.06 -4.67 7.13
N CYS A 70 -2.87 -4.42 5.83
CA CYS A 70 -1.98 -3.40 5.32
C CYS A 70 -2.38 -2.97 3.90
N LEU A 71 -1.87 -1.81 3.49
CA LEU A 71 -1.91 -1.35 2.11
C LEU A 71 -0.57 -1.59 1.42
N VAL A 72 -0.59 -1.96 0.15
CA VAL A 72 0.62 -2.09 -0.68
C VAL A 72 0.58 -1.06 -1.78
N THR A 73 1.65 -0.29 -1.96
CA THR A 73 1.77 0.72 -3.02
C THR A 73 3.03 0.53 -3.85
N PRO A 74 2.94 0.56 -5.19
CA PRO A 74 4.10 0.55 -6.07
C PRO A 74 4.73 1.96 -6.25
N CYS A 75 4.12 3.01 -5.68
CA CYS A 75 4.57 4.38 -5.84
C CYS A 75 5.18 4.93 -4.54
N PRO A 76 6.44 5.40 -4.55
CA PRO A 76 7.09 5.96 -3.36
C PRO A 76 6.41 7.25 -2.87
N LEU A 77 5.80 8.02 -3.78
CA LEU A 77 5.07 9.24 -3.41
C LEU A 77 3.74 8.92 -2.72
N CYS A 78 3.06 7.84 -3.15
CA CYS A 78 1.91 7.34 -2.41
C CYS A 78 2.31 6.86 -1.02
N HIS A 79 3.43 6.14 -0.89
CA HIS A 79 3.94 5.71 0.41
C HIS A 79 4.20 6.90 1.33
N LEU A 80 4.82 7.97 0.82
CA LEU A 80 5.03 9.19 1.60
C LEU A 80 3.71 9.81 2.08
N ASN A 81 2.70 9.91 1.22
CA ASN A 81 1.44 10.53 1.65
C ASN A 81 0.60 9.62 2.56
N LEU A 82 0.63 8.31 2.33
CA LEU A 82 -0.22 7.34 3.01
C LEU A 82 0.37 6.78 4.30
N ASP A 83 1.70 6.78 4.48
CA ASP A 83 2.36 6.42 5.74
C ASP A 83 2.82 7.67 6.49
N MET A 84 3.77 8.41 5.92
CA MET A 84 4.47 9.49 6.62
C MET A 84 3.53 10.61 7.07
N GLN A 85 2.49 10.92 6.27
CA GLN A 85 1.53 11.98 6.60
C GLN A 85 0.35 11.50 7.45
N GLN A 86 0.24 10.22 7.85
CA GLN A 86 -0.90 9.74 8.65
C GLN A 86 -1.20 10.57 9.90
N PRO A 87 -0.22 11.07 10.67
CA PRO A 87 -0.51 11.92 11.82
C PRO A 87 -1.27 13.20 11.45
N ARG A 88 -0.98 13.78 10.27
CA ARG A 88 -1.68 14.97 9.76
C ARG A 88 -3.01 14.60 9.12
N VAL A 89 -3.05 13.48 8.39
CA VAL A 89 -4.29 12.93 7.83
C VAL A 89 -5.31 12.66 8.94
N ASN A 90 -4.92 11.97 10.01
CA ASN A 90 -5.76 11.66 11.16
C ASN A 90 -6.39 12.92 11.78
N LYS A 91 -5.64 14.03 11.83
CA LYS A 91 -6.16 15.33 12.30
C LYS A 91 -7.21 15.91 11.36
N VAL A 92 -6.98 15.85 10.04
CA VAL A 92 -7.93 16.37 9.04
C VAL A 92 -9.21 15.56 8.97
N VAL A 93 -9.13 14.22 9.06
CA VAL A 93 -10.31 13.36 8.99
C VAL A 93 -10.94 13.05 10.36
N GLY A 94 -10.32 13.48 11.46
CA GLY A 94 -10.81 13.23 12.81
C GLY A 94 -10.88 11.74 13.20
N ARG A 95 -10.09 10.89 12.55
CA ARG A 95 -10.12 9.43 12.71
C ARG A 95 -8.71 8.89 12.86
N ASN A 96 -8.49 7.97 13.80
CA ASN A 96 -7.22 7.29 13.94
C ASN A 96 -7.15 6.09 12.97
N LEU A 97 -6.44 6.27 11.86
CA LEU A 97 -6.37 5.27 10.79
C LEU A 97 -5.42 4.12 11.16
N GLN A 98 -4.19 4.39 11.60
CA GLN A 98 -3.21 3.35 11.98
C GLN A 98 -3.13 2.21 10.95
N MET A 99 -3.19 2.54 9.66
CA MET A 99 -3.16 1.55 8.60
C MET A 99 -1.71 1.34 8.17
N PRO A 100 -1.09 0.17 8.34
CA PRO A 100 0.25 -0.06 7.82
C PRO A 100 0.30 0.07 6.30
N VAL A 101 1.37 0.66 5.77
CA VAL A 101 1.55 0.81 4.32
C VAL A 101 2.91 0.26 3.92
N LEU A 102 2.95 -0.72 3.03
CA LEU A 102 4.17 -1.25 2.44
C LEU A 102 4.39 -0.67 1.06
N HIS A 103 5.65 -0.37 0.74
CA HIS A 103 6.05 -0.20 -0.65
C HIS A 103 6.19 -1.59 -1.29
N LEU A 104 5.73 -1.77 -2.53
CA LEU A 104 5.83 -3.04 -3.26
C LEU A 104 7.21 -3.74 -3.15
N PRO A 105 8.37 -3.08 -3.32
CA PRO A 105 9.66 -3.74 -3.14
C PRO A 105 9.90 -4.26 -1.72
N GLN A 106 9.30 -3.65 -0.69
CA GLN A 106 9.37 -4.16 0.68
C GLN A 106 8.57 -5.45 0.81
N MET A 107 7.36 -5.51 0.23
CA MET A 107 6.57 -6.74 0.21
C MET A 107 7.30 -7.86 -0.55
N VAL A 108 7.88 -7.56 -1.72
CA VAL A 108 8.69 -8.51 -2.49
C VAL A 108 9.90 -8.97 -1.68
N GLY A 109 10.60 -8.05 -1.02
CA GLY A 109 11.75 -8.39 -0.17
C GLY A 109 11.36 -9.32 0.99
N LEU A 110 10.23 -9.06 1.65
CA LEU A 110 9.70 -9.92 2.71
C LEU A 110 9.37 -11.33 2.17
N ALA A 111 8.76 -11.41 1.00
CA ALA A 111 8.48 -12.66 0.29
C ALA A 111 9.71 -13.46 -0.13
N LEU A 112 10.85 -12.79 -0.26
CA LEU A 112 12.12 -13.43 -0.56
C LEU A 112 12.95 -13.71 0.70
N GLY A 113 12.36 -13.53 1.89
CA GLY A 113 13.03 -13.79 3.18
C GLY A 113 14.06 -12.73 3.59
N MET A 114 13.98 -11.51 3.04
CA MET A 114 14.87 -10.42 3.46
C MET A 114 14.52 -9.94 4.87
N ASP A 115 15.56 -9.58 5.62
CA ASP A 115 15.42 -9.02 6.97
C ASP A 115 14.58 -7.72 6.99
N PRO A 116 13.50 -7.64 7.79
CA PRO A 116 12.68 -6.44 7.97
C PRO A 116 13.47 -5.16 8.28
N LYS A 117 14.60 -5.29 8.99
CA LYS A 117 15.46 -4.15 9.31
C LYS A 117 16.20 -3.64 8.07
N ALA A 118 16.70 -4.54 7.21
CA ALA A 118 17.32 -4.17 5.94
C ALA A 118 16.32 -3.49 4.97
N LEU A 119 15.05 -3.90 5.02
CA LEU A 119 13.95 -3.28 4.27
C LEU A 119 13.47 -1.94 4.84
N GLY A 120 14.01 -1.54 6.00
CA GLY A 120 13.72 -0.26 6.63
C GLY A 120 12.31 -0.17 7.25
N LEU A 121 11.66 -1.30 7.58
CA LEU A 121 10.31 -1.29 8.14
C LEU A 121 10.21 -0.55 9.48
N GLY A 122 11.32 -0.47 10.23
CA GLY A 122 11.39 0.32 11.47
C GLY A 122 11.32 1.84 11.28
N ARG A 123 11.37 2.35 10.04
CA ARG A 123 11.26 3.78 9.72
C ARG A 123 9.84 4.23 9.37
N HIS A 124 8.89 3.29 9.27
CA HIS A 124 7.50 3.60 8.97
C HIS A 124 6.86 4.36 10.13
N VAL A 125 5.96 5.28 9.82
CA VAL A 125 5.21 6.02 10.84
C VAL A 125 4.19 5.10 11.51
N VAL A 126 3.50 4.27 10.72
CA VAL A 126 2.70 3.16 11.25
C VAL A 126 3.49 1.88 11.13
N LYS A 127 3.92 1.32 12.26
CA LYS A 127 4.75 0.11 12.28
C LYS A 127 3.98 -1.09 11.69
N PRO A 128 4.45 -1.71 10.60
CA PRO A 128 3.80 -2.89 10.03
C PRO A 128 3.79 -4.11 10.96
N THR A 129 4.72 -4.15 11.92
CA THR A 129 4.80 -5.21 12.93
C THR A 129 3.68 -5.17 13.97
N ALA A 130 2.87 -4.10 13.99
CA ALA A 130 1.73 -4.00 14.91
C ALA A 130 0.54 -4.88 14.46
N VAL A 131 0.52 -5.31 13.20
CA VAL A 131 -0.60 -6.06 12.60
C VAL A 131 -0.13 -7.40 12.03
N ILE A 132 1.10 -7.48 11.51
CA ILE A 132 1.63 -8.69 10.88
C ILE A 132 2.96 -9.06 11.54
N ASP A 133 3.04 -10.28 12.08
CA ASP A 133 4.32 -10.86 12.52
C ASP A 133 5.07 -11.39 11.30
N TRP A 134 5.96 -10.58 10.76
CA TRP A 134 6.76 -10.91 9.57
C TRP A 134 7.78 -12.03 9.79
N SER A 135 8.02 -12.44 11.04
CA SER A 135 8.93 -13.57 11.36
C SER A 135 8.23 -14.93 11.28
N THR A 136 6.90 -14.95 11.39
CA THR A 136 6.06 -16.16 11.34
C THR A 136 5.08 -16.16 10.17
N SER A 137 4.81 -15.00 9.57
CA SER A 137 4.08 -14.89 8.31
C SER A 137 4.95 -15.49 7.22
N VAL A 138 4.69 -16.76 6.92
CA VAL A 138 5.31 -17.49 5.83
C VAL A 138 4.98 -16.78 4.53
N VAL A 139 5.83 -15.84 4.13
CA VAL A 139 5.79 -15.25 2.79
C VAL A 139 6.68 -16.14 1.93
N GLY A 140 6.14 -17.31 1.56
CA GLY A 140 6.81 -18.27 0.67
C GLY A 140 7.65 -19.35 1.35
N ALA A 141 7.02 -20.35 1.96
CA ALA A 141 7.62 -21.69 1.94
C ALA A 141 7.39 -22.22 0.53
N VAL A 142 8.42 -22.22 -0.30
CA VAL A 142 8.44 -23.10 -1.47
C VAL A 142 8.36 -24.51 -0.89
N ALA A 143 7.21 -25.16 -1.04
CA ALA A 143 7.13 -26.59 -0.82
C ALA A 143 8.16 -27.23 -1.75
N ALA A 144 9.18 -27.85 -1.15
CA ALA A 144 10.16 -28.66 -1.85
C ALA A 144 9.49 -29.91 -2.44
#